data_AF-A0A2D5BQ89-F1
#
_entry.id   AF-A0A2D5BQ89-F1
#
_cell.length_a   1.000
_cell.length_b   1.000
_cell.length_c   1.000
_cell.angle_alpha   90.00
_cell.angle_beta   90.00
_cell.angle_gamma   90.00
#
_symmetry.space_group_name_H-M   'P 1'
#
loop_
_entity.id
_entity.type
_entity.pdbx_description
1 polymer ?
#
loop_
_entity_poly.entity_id
_entity_poly.type
_entity_poly.pdbx_seq_one_letter_code
_entity_poly.pdbx_strand_id
1 'polypeptide(L)'
;MSHRTTVAARKPLALALLASVLAFPVLVSPDPQEDPRHGPNREDEPRAKSFSLRRAVAFTDAAARDWERSYRCVTCHTNGLYLAARASVSTKSTNYRRARAFAQEYLERYVVEKEKPSGQRGALEGIVATTCFLTLSDMQTNKRLSAITRRALKHMWSVQDADGAWGDWLKCGWPPFESDDHFGVTLAAIAVGATPPSYRRTSTAKEGTRRLLSWLQAHPPQNLHHKGMMLWAATSMKDIADAATRTQWSAELLAMQREDGGWRLADLGAGTWKRPKDTLAELPSDAYATAFAVLVLRKADIPANHEQLVRGLQWLRKEQRKSGRWYVRSPKRDGKHFISHAATMFGVMAFRACGERL
;
A
#
# COMPACT_ATOMS: atom_id res chain seq x y z
N MET A 1 -67.32 65.84 45.96
CA MET A 1 -66.16 66.38 46.68
C MET A 1 -65.24 65.23 47.04
N SER A 2 -64.04 65.25 46.46
CA SER A 2 -63.06 64.17 46.40
C SER A 2 -62.08 64.28 47.57
N HIS A 3 -61.83 63.16 48.25
CA HIS A 3 -60.67 62.78 49.07
C HIS A 3 -61.01 61.39 49.64
N ARG A 4 -60.15 60.38 49.71
CA ARG A 4 -58.76 60.41 50.18
C ARG A 4 -58.11 59.02 49.99
N THR A 5 -56.83 59.06 49.63
CA THR A 5 -55.72 58.20 50.10
C THR A 5 -55.71 56.68 49.89
N THR A 6 -54.82 56.33 48.95
CA THR A 6 -53.93 55.16 48.86
C THR A 6 -53.53 54.49 50.18
N VAL A 7 -53.63 53.15 50.19
CA VAL A 7 -52.76 52.26 50.98
C VAL A 7 -52.23 51.19 50.03
N ALA A 8 -50.93 51.23 49.75
CA ALA A 8 -50.22 50.24 48.95
C ALA A 8 -49.85 49.03 49.82
N ALA A 9 -50.28 47.85 49.41
CA ALA A 9 -49.99 46.58 50.06
C ALA A 9 -48.52 46.17 49.80
N ARG A 10 -47.79 45.88 50.89
CA ARG A 10 -46.44 45.31 50.85
C ARG A 10 -46.50 43.85 50.38
N LYS A 11 -45.86 43.53 49.25
CA LYS A 11 -45.60 42.15 48.82
C LYS A 11 -44.31 41.63 49.49
N PRO A 12 -44.25 40.35 49.89
CA PRO A 12 -43.10 39.78 50.56
C PRO A 12 -41.91 39.60 49.61
N LEU A 13 -40.71 39.84 50.14
CA LEU A 13 -39.41 39.66 49.49
C LEU A 13 -39.20 38.16 49.22
N ALA A 14 -39.17 37.74 47.96
CA ALA A 14 -38.73 36.40 47.58
C ALA A 14 -37.20 36.36 47.58
N LEU A 15 -36.63 35.58 48.48
CA LEU A 15 -35.20 35.31 48.57
C LEU A 15 -34.79 34.45 47.36
N ALA A 16 -34.13 35.05 46.37
CA ALA A 16 -33.57 34.31 45.24
C ALA A 16 -32.29 33.59 45.68
N LEU A 17 -32.36 32.25 45.86
CA LEU A 17 -31.17 31.42 45.97
C LEU A 17 -30.46 31.41 44.60
N LEU A 18 -29.34 32.13 44.48
CA LEU A 18 -28.37 31.88 43.41
C LEU A 18 -27.68 30.54 43.70
N ALA A 19 -28.06 29.49 42.98
CA ALA A 19 -27.27 28.29 42.88
C ALA A 19 -26.04 28.60 42.01
N SER A 20 -24.90 28.83 42.65
CA SER A 20 -23.59 28.92 42.00
C SER A 20 -23.22 27.54 41.45
N VAL A 21 -23.49 27.33 40.15
CA VAL A 21 -22.93 26.21 39.39
C VAL A 21 -21.43 26.47 39.27
N LEU A 22 -20.64 25.82 40.14
CA LEU A 22 -19.20 25.69 39.96
C LEU A 22 -18.97 24.92 38.66
N ALA A 23 -18.74 25.66 37.57
CA ALA A 23 -18.21 25.10 36.34
C ALA A 23 -16.78 24.63 36.62
N PHE A 24 -16.64 23.35 36.97
CA PHE A 24 -15.34 22.71 36.97
C PHE A 24 -14.80 22.82 35.53
N PRO A 25 -13.59 23.37 35.32
CA PRO A 25 -12.97 23.30 34.01
C PRO A 25 -12.86 21.80 33.69
N VAL A 26 -13.52 21.38 32.61
CA VAL A 26 -13.28 20.07 32.03
C VAL A 26 -11.79 20.06 31.71
N LEU A 27 -11.02 19.34 32.52
CA LEU A 27 -9.65 18.98 32.21
C LEU A 27 -9.74 18.17 30.93
N VAL A 28 -9.57 18.86 29.79
CA VAL A 28 -9.30 18.24 28.51
C VAL A 28 -8.04 17.41 28.76
N SER A 29 -8.23 16.10 28.88
CA SER A 29 -7.11 15.18 28.95
C SER A 29 -6.25 15.46 27.72
N PRO A 30 -4.92 15.59 27.87
CA PRO A 30 -4.05 15.69 26.71
C PRO A 30 -4.35 14.48 25.81
N ASP A 31 -4.52 14.77 24.52
CA ASP A 31 -4.67 13.78 23.45
C ASP A 31 -3.69 12.62 23.71
N PRO A 32 -4.09 11.33 23.62
CA PRO A 32 -3.20 10.23 23.95
C PRO A 32 -1.88 10.42 23.21
N GLN A 33 -0.81 10.64 23.98
CA GLN A 33 0.51 11.04 23.52
C GLN A 33 0.81 10.43 22.15
N GLU A 34 0.76 11.27 21.09
CA GLU A 34 0.82 10.77 19.73
C GLU A 34 2.12 9.97 19.52
N ASP A 35 2.00 8.74 19.01
CA ASP A 35 3.16 7.95 18.64
C ASP A 35 4.10 8.79 17.74
N PRO A 36 5.42 8.77 18.00
CA PRO A 36 6.36 9.60 17.25
C PRO A 36 6.29 9.30 15.75
N ARG A 37 6.42 10.36 14.95
CA ARG A 37 6.54 10.23 13.49
C ARG A 37 7.76 9.40 13.14
N HIS A 38 7.68 8.68 12.02
CA HIS A 38 8.88 8.05 11.50
C HIS A 38 9.87 9.14 11.04
N GLY A 39 11.15 8.96 11.37
CA GLY A 39 12.20 9.85 10.88
C GLY A 39 12.35 9.78 9.35
N PRO A 40 13.10 10.70 8.72
CA PRO A 40 13.33 10.71 7.28
C PRO A 40 14.05 9.43 6.79
N ASN A 41 13.81 9.04 5.54
CA ASN A 41 14.52 7.95 4.88
C ASN A 41 15.94 8.40 4.51
N ARG A 42 16.94 7.88 5.22
CA ARG A 42 18.34 8.32 5.14
C ARG A 42 19.27 7.18 4.77
N GLU A 43 20.20 7.45 3.85
CA GLU A 43 21.24 6.50 3.44
C GLU A 43 22.23 6.22 4.57
N ASP A 44 22.54 7.24 5.37
CA ASP A 44 23.49 7.21 6.47
C ASP A 44 22.87 6.77 7.82
N GLU A 45 21.59 6.36 7.83
CA GLU A 45 21.02 5.71 9.01
C GLU A 45 21.80 4.42 9.32
N PRO A 46 22.33 4.22 10.54
CA PRO A 46 23.09 3.01 10.82
C PRO A 46 22.26 1.75 10.61
N ARG A 47 22.92 0.68 10.14
CA ARG A 47 22.33 -0.67 10.09
C ARG A 47 22.02 -1.17 11.51
N ALA A 48 20.98 -1.99 11.63
CA ALA A 48 20.63 -2.63 12.88
C ALA A 48 21.69 -3.67 13.26
N LYS A 49 22.00 -3.80 14.56
CA LYS A 49 22.93 -4.83 15.07
C LYS A 49 22.38 -6.25 14.89
N SER A 50 21.07 -6.39 14.91
CA SER A 50 20.34 -7.65 14.70
C SER A 50 19.06 -7.37 13.93
N PHE A 51 18.66 -8.30 13.07
CA PHE A 51 17.39 -8.20 12.34
C PHE A 51 16.19 -8.21 13.29
N SER A 52 15.14 -7.46 12.94
CA SER A 52 13.84 -7.52 13.63
C SER A 52 12.69 -7.27 12.66
N LEU A 53 11.92 -8.32 12.37
CA LEU A 53 10.68 -8.18 11.60
C LEU A 53 9.67 -7.27 12.32
N ARG A 54 9.63 -7.31 13.65
CA ARG A 54 8.78 -6.45 14.48
C ARG A 54 9.07 -4.96 14.27
N ARG A 55 10.34 -4.56 14.20
CA ARG A 55 10.70 -3.16 13.90
C ARG A 55 10.31 -2.76 12.48
N ALA A 56 10.45 -3.65 11.50
CA ALA A 56 9.97 -3.38 10.14
C ALA A 56 8.45 -3.15 10.12
N VAL A 57 7.68 -3.99 10.82
CA VAL A 57 6.23 -3.82 10.95
C VAL A 57 5.88 -2.49 11.65
N ALA A 58 6.55 -2.16 12.76
CA ALA A 58 6.34 -0.89 13.46
C ALA A 58 6.64 0.33 12.56
N PHE A 59 7.71 0.28 11.77
CA PHE A 59 8.01 1.32 10.79
C PHE A 59 6.90 1.44 9.74
N THR A 60 6.40 0.33 9.19
CA THR A 60 5.32 0.39 8.18
C THR A 60 4.01 0.93 8.77
N ASP A 61 3.70 0.61 10.03
CA ASP A 61 2.54 1.16 10.75
C ASP A 61 2.67 2.69 10.89
N ALA A 62 3.84 3.19 11.27
CA ALA A 62 4.11 4.62 11.37
C ALA A 62 4.10 5.32 10.01
N ALA A 63 4.70 4.72 8.98
CA ALA A 63 4.75 5.26 7.63
C ALA A 63 3.37 5.43 6.99
N ALA A 64 2.47 4.45 7.16
CA ALA A 64 1.10 4.55 6.68
C ALA A 64 0.33 5.67 7.42
N ARG A 65 0.44 5.70 8.75
CA ARG A 65 -0.18 6.74 9.59
C ARG A 65 0.25 8.15 9.22
N ASP A 66 1.56 8.37 9.10
CA ASP A 66 2.11 9.70 8.87
C ASP A 66 1.73 10.20 7.47
N TRP A 67 1.58 9.29 6.51
CA TRP A 67 1.06 9.58 5.18
C TRP A 67 -0.40 10.02 5.22
N GLU A 68 -1.27 9.24 5.88
CA GLU A 68 -2.69 9.56 6.06
C GLU A 68 -2.87 10.97 6.66
N ARG A 69 -2.10 11.28 7.71
CA ARG A 69 -2.13 12.57 8.41
C ARG A 69 -1.67 13.73 7.54
N SER A 70 -0.58 13.54 6.79
CA SER A 70 0.08 14.62 6.06
C SER A 70 -0.59 14.92 4.72
N TYR A 71 -1.03 13.88 4.00
CA TYR A 71 -1.49 14.01 2.61
C TYR A 71 -2.99 13.81 2.43
N ARG A 72 -3.65 13.12 3.37
CA ARG A 72 -5.08 12.78 3.32
C ARG A 72 -5.48 12.07 2.01
N CYS A 73 -4.60 11.19 1.51
CA CYS A 73 -4.85 10.35 0.33
C CYS A 73 -4.25 8.95 0.49
N VAL A 74 -4.57 8.05 -0.43
CA VAL A 74 -3.95 6.72 -0.56
C VAL A 74 -3.04 6.68 -1.78
N THR A 75 -1.85 6.09 -1.67
CA THR A 75 -0.96 5.84 -2.82
C THR A 75 -0.48 4.40 -2.88
N CYS A 76 -0.04 3.97 -4.07
CA CYS A 76 0.41 2.60 -4.28
C CYS A 76 1.56 2.17 -3.37
N HIS A 77 2.52 3.05 -3.09
CA HIS A 77 3.82 2.69 -2.51
C HIS A 77 3.99 3.11 -1.05
N THR A 78 2.93 3.62 -0.42
CA THR A 78 2.89 3.93 1.02
C THR A 78 1.71 3.21 1.69
N ASN A 79 0.62 3.89 2.02
CA ASN A 79 -0.51 3.31 2.76
C ASN A 79 -1.38 2.33 1.94
N GLY A 80 -1.32 2.33 0.60
CA GLY A 80 -1.99 1.34 -0.24
C GLY A 80 -1.37 -0.06 -0.10
N LEU A 81 -0.10 -0.24 -0.52
CA LEU A 81 0.62 -1.51 -0.36
C LEU A 81 0.68 -1.98 1.09
N TYR A 82 0.70 -1.05 2.05
CA TYR A 82 0.58 -1.35 3.48
C TYR A 82 -0.64 -2.24 3.80
N LEU A 83 -1.80 -2.01 3.17
CA LEU A 83 -3.00 -2.82 3.40
C LEU A 83 -2.79 -4.29 3.05
N ALA A 84 -2.03 -4.58 1.99
CA ALA A 84 -1.70 -5.95 1.59
C ALA A 84 -0.60 -6.54 2.48
N ALA A 85 0.45 -5.76 2.77
CA ALA A 85 1.59 -6.23 3.57
C ALA A 85 1.20 -6.50 5.03
N ARG A 86 0.48 -5.57 5.65
CA ARG A 86 0.14 -5.65 7.07
C ARG A 86 -0.85 -6.76 7.39
N ALA A 87 -1.73 -7.09 6.44
CA ALA A 87 -2.68 -8.19 6.55
C ALA A 87 -1.98 -9.56 6.67
N SER A 88 -0.81 -9.73 6.02
CA SER A 88 -0.01 -10.97 6.10
C SER A 88 0.61 -11.21 7.48
N VAL A 89 0.65 -10.17 8.31
CA VAL A 89 1.24 -10.18 9.65
C VAL A 89 0.16 -10.35 10.72
N SER A 90 -0.81 -9.44 10.77
CA SER A 90 -1.92 -9.52 11.72
C SER A 90 -3.06 -8.62 11.28
N THR A 91 -4.26 -9.20 11.22
CA THR A 91 -5.51 -8.52 10.88
C THR A 91 -6.18 -7.86 12.09
N LYS A 92 -5.59 -8.04 13.30
CA LYS A 92 -6.13 -7.54 14.58
C LYS A 92 -5.43 -6.29 15.11
N SER A 93 -4.44 -5.75 14.42
CA SER A 93 -3.76 -4.51 14.85
C SER A 93 -4.66 -3.28 14.70
N THR A 94 -4.55 -2.35 15.65
CA THR A 94 -5.22 -1.04 15.61
C THR A 94 -4.78 -0.23 14.40
N ASN A 95 -3.48 -0.17 14.11
CA ASN A 95 -2.94 0.53 12.94
C ASN A 95 -3.50 -0.04 11.62
N TYR A 96 -3.60 -1.37 11.53
CA TYR A 96 -4.17 -2.03 10.36
C TYR A 96 -5.64 -1.69 10.16
N ARG A 97 -6.45 -1.74 11.24
CA ARG A 97 -7.87 -1.38 11.18
C ARG A 97 -8.07 0.08 10.80
N ARG A 98 -7.25 1.00 11.33
CA ARG A 98 -7.30 2.42 10.96
C ARG A 98 -7.02 2.63 9.48
N ALA A 99 -5.93 2.07 8.95
CA ALA A 99 -5.60 2.22 7.54
C ALA A 99 -6.69 1.65 6.61
N ARG A 100 -7.32 0.54 7.02
CA ARG A 100 -8.47 0.00 6.29
C ARG A 100 -9.67 0.94 6.31
N ALA A 101 -10.03 1.49 7.46
CA ALA A 101 -11.12 2.47 7.57
C ALA A 101 -10.84 3.70 6.69
N PHE A 102 -9.61 4.23 6.75
CA PHE A 102 -9.18 5.34 5.91
C PHE A 102 -9.30 5.02 4.40
N ALA A 103 -8.87 3.84 3.96
CA ALA A 103 -9.01 3.41 2.56
C ALA A 103 -10.48 3.24 2.14
N GLN A 104 -11.33 2.76 3.05
CA GLN A 104 -12.78 2.65 2.82
C GLN A 104 -13.42 4.03 2.66
N GLU A 105 -13.11 4.97 3.56
CA GLU A 105 -13.58 6.36 3.49
C GLU A 105 -13.09 7.08 2.23
N TYR A 106 -11.82 6.87 1.85
CA TYR A 106 -11.27 7.40 0.60
C TYR A 106 -12.06 6.94 -0.62
N LEU A 107 -12.38 5.63 -0.69
CA LEU A 107 -13.20 5.10 -1.78
C LEU A 107 -14.65 5.57 -1.69
N GLU A 108 -15.24 5.69 -0.50
CA GLU A 108 -16.60 6.21 -0.36
C GLU A 108 -16.70 7.62 -0.95
N ARG A 109 -15.78 8.50 -0.57
CA ARG A 109 -15.70 9.89 -1.03
C ARG A 109 -15.61 10.01 -2.56
N TYR A 110 -14.69 9.26 -3.18
CA TYR A 110 -14.41 9.45 -4.61
C TYR A 110 -15.27 8.56 -5.53
N VAL A 111 -15.71 7.39 -5.06
CA VAL A 111 -16.51 6.45 -5.86
C VAL A 111 -18.01 6.64 -5.66
N VAL A 112 -18.45 6.88 -4.43
CA VAL A 112 -19.88 6.95 -4.09
C VAL A 112 -20.36 8.39 -4.05
N GLU A 113 -19.70 9.23 -3.26
CA GLU A 113 -20.06 10.65 -3.12
C GLU A 113 -19.63 11.48 -4.34
N LYS A 114 -18.73 10.91 -5.17
CA LYS A 114 -18.21 11.53 -6.41
C LYS A 114 -17.61 12.91 -6.16
N GLU A 115 -16.91 13.08 -5.04
CA GLU A 115 -16.16 14.31 -4.78
C GLU A 115 -15.19 14.57 -5.93
N LYS A 116 -15.13 15.82 -6.40
CA LYS A 116 -14.25 16.19 -7.51
C LYS A 116 -12.78 15.96 -7.11
N PRO A 117 -11.99 15.21 -7.89
CA PRO A 117 -10.57 15.04 -7.65
C PRO A 117 -9.82 16.39 -7.61
N SER A 118 -8.77 16.46 -6.79
CA SER A 118 -7.93 17.65 -6.65
C SER A 118 -6.47 17.26 -6.53
N GLY A 119 -5.68 17.67 -7.53
CA GLY A 119 -4.31 17.20 -7.70
C GLY A 119 -4.28 15.67 -7.81
N GLN A 120 -3.50 15.02 -6.94
CA GLN A 120 -3.41 13.55 -6.87
C GLN A 120 -4.52 12.90 -6.02
N ARG A 121 -5.34 13.67 -5.31
CA ARG A 121 -6.44 13.13 -4.49
C ARG A 121 -7.62 12.78 -5.39
N GLY A 122 -8.09 11.54 -5.31
CA GLY A 122 -9.17 11.05 -6.16
C GLY A 122 -8.76 10.83 -7.62
N ALA A 123 -7.47 10.88 -7.95
CA ALA A 123 -7.00 10.54 -9.29
C ALA A 123 -7.28 9.06 -9.61
N LEU A 124 -7.39 8.73 -10.91
CA LEU A 124 -7.69 7.38 -11.38
C LEU A 124 -6.75 6.33 -10.77
N GLU A 125 -5.44 6.55 -10.86
CA GLU A 125 -4.40 5.70 -10.25
C GLU A 125 -4.68 5.45 -8.76
N GLY A 126 -4.88 6.51 -7.98
CA GLY A 126 -5.18 6.41 -6.56
C GLY A 126 -6.44 5.60 -6.25
N ILE A 127 -7.53 5.77 -7.02
CA ILE A 127 -8.78 5.02 -6.84
C ILE A 127 -8.59 3.54 -7.19
N VAL A 128 -8.03 3.25 -8.36
CA VAL A 128 -7.83 1.87 -8.85
C VAL A 128 -6.85 1.12 -7.95
N ALA A 129 -5.72 1.75 -7.56
CA ALA A 129 -4.76 1.18 -6.64
C ALA A 129 -5.37 0.89 -5.26
N THR A 130 -6.09 1.85 -4.69
CA THR A 130 -6.76 1.67 -3.38
C THR A 130 -7.76 0.52 -3.45
N THR A 131 -8.53 0.44 -4.54
CA THR A 131 -9.47 -0.66 -4.79
C THR A 131 -8.75 -2.01 -4.81
N CYS A 132 -7.62 -2.11 -5.51
CA CYS A 132 -6.84 -3.33 -5.59
C CYS A 132 -6.24 -3.75 -4.24
N PHE A 133 -5.60 -2.83 -3.53
CA PHE A 133 -4.99 -3.14 -2.23
C PHE A 133 -6.03 -3.43 -1.14
N LEU A 134 -7.16 -2.73 -1.13
CA LEU A 134 -8.27 -3.03 -0.21
C LEU A 134 -8.90 -4.39 -0.54
N THR A 135 -9.01 -4.76 -1.82
CA THR A 135 -9.44 -6.09 -2.24
C THR A 135 -8.53 -7.19 -1.69
N LEU A 136 -7.21 -7.05 -1.85
CA LEU A 136 -6.23 -7.98 -1.28
C LEU A 136 -6.33 -8.05 0.25
N SER A 137 -6.53 -6.90 0.88
CA SER A 137 -6.69 -6.76 2.33
C SER A 137 -7.95 -7.47 2.84
N ASP A 138 -9.08 -7.33 2.15
CA ASP A 138 -10.34 -8.02 2.44
C ASP A 138 -10.17 -9.54 2.33
N MET A 139 -9.53 -10.01 1.26
CA MET A 139 -9.29 -11.42 1.03
C MET A 139 -8.33 -12.05 2.05
N GLN A 140 -7.41 -11.27 2.62
CA GLN A 140 -6.55 -11.72 3.71
C GLN A 140 -7.23 -11.64 5.08
N THR A 141 -8.15 -10.70 5.28
CA THR A 141 -8.81 -10.48 6.58
C THR A 141 -9.90 -11.49 6.88
N ASN A 142 -10.87 -11.62 5.98
CA ASN A 142 -12.10 -12.35 6.25
C ASN A 142 -12.63 -13.10 5.02
N LYS A 143 -11.85 -13.16 3.92
CA LYS A 143 -12.20 -13.84 2.66
C LYS A 143 -13.48 -13.27 2.01
N ARG A 144 -13.87 -12.04 2.35
CA ARG A 144 -15.11 -11.40 1.89
C ARG A 144 -14.87 -9.95 1.49
N LEU A 145 -15.31 -9.59 0.29
CA LEU A 145 -15.30 -8.18 -0.13
C LEU A 145 -16.24 -7.38 0.77
N SER A 146 -15.81 -6.21 1.22
CA SER A 146 -16.68 -5.25 1.89
C SER A 146 -17.69 -4.64 0.89
N ALA A 147 -18.72 -3.96 1.39
CA ALA A 147 -19.70 -3.30 0.53
C ALA A 147 -19.05 -2.21 -0.35
N ILE A 148 -18.20 -1.37 0.25
CA ILE A 148 -17.46 -0.34 -0.48
C ILE A 148 -16.44 -0.96 -1.45
N THR A 149 -15.75 -2.05 -1.09
CA THR A 149 -14.83 -2.74 -2.02
C THR A 149 -15.58 -3.23 -3.27
N ARG A 150 -16.81 -3.76 -3.13
CA ARG A 150 -17.63 -4.16 -4.28
C ARG A 150 -18.02 -2.97 -5.16
N ARG A 151 -18.39 -1.83 -4.56
CA ARG A 151 -18.70 -0.61 -5.31
C ARG A 151 -17.47 -0.06 -6.04
N ALA A 152 -16.33 -0.04 -5.36
CA ALA A 152 -15.06 0.39 -5.90
C ALA A 152 -14.58 -0.50 -7.05
N LEU A 153 -14.71 -1.83 -6.94
CA LEU A 153 -14.41 -2.73 -8.06
C LEU A 153 -15.36 -2.54 -9.25
N LYS A 154 -16.66 -2.29 -9.00
CA LYS A 154 -17.60 -1.94 -10.07
C LYS A 154 -17.18 -0.64 -10.78
N HIS A 155 -16.77 0.36 -10.01
CA HIS A 155 -16.28 1.61 -10.57
C HIS A 155 -14.98 1.41 -11.36
N MET A 156 -14.02 0.67 -10.81
CA MET A 156 -12.76 0.30 -11.47
C MET A 156 -13.00 -0.30 -12.86
N TRP A 157 -13.97 -1.22 -12.99
CA TRP A 157 -14.36 -1.77 -14.31
C TRP A 157 -15.07 -0.76 -15.22
N SER A 158 -15.84 0.18 -14.66
CA SER A 158 -16.54 1.19 -15.46
C SER A 158 -15.61 2.24 -16.07
N VAL A 159 -14.42 2.40 -15.51
CA VAL A 159 -13.37 3.33 -15.99
C VAL A 159 -12.19 2.60 -16.63
N GLN A 160 -12.34 1.29 -16.90
CA GLN A 160 -11.39 0.53 -17.69
C GLN A 160 -11.57 0.90 -19.17
N ASP A 161 -10.45 1.13 -19.86
CA ASP A 161 -10.45 1.45 -21.27
C ASP A 161 -10.92 0.28 -22.14
N ALA A 162 -11.29 0.58 -23.38
CA ALA A 162 -11.77 -0.42 -24.32
C ALA A 162 -10.73 -1.51 -24.62
N ASP A 163 -9.44 -1.15 -24.60
CA ASP A 163 -8.31 -2.06 -24.82
C ASP A 163 -8.01 -2.96 -23.59
N GLY A 164 -8.55 -2.61 -22.41
CA GLY A 164 -8.38 -3.35 -21.16
C GLY A 164 -7.44 -2.71 -20.13
N ALA A 165 -6.86 -1.54 -20.42
CA ALA A 165 -6.01 -0.80 -19.50
C ALA A 165 -6.78 0.21 -18.63
N TRP A 166 -6.03 0.95 -17.83
CA TRP A 166 -6.42 2.22 -17.23
C TRP A 166 -5.42 3.28 -17.70
N GLY A 167 -5.52 3.71 -18.97
CA GLY A 167 -4.50 4.48 -19.69
C GLY A 167 -4.19 5.86 -19.11
N ASP A 168 -5.11 6.42 -18.34
CA ASP A 168 -4.88 7.61 -17.49
C ASP A 168 -4.13 7.26 -16.18
N TRP A 169 -3.44 6.10 -16.13
CA TRP A 169 -2.52 5.77 -15.06
C TRP A 169 -1.40 6.79 -14.98
N LEU A 170 -1.00 7.14 -13.75
CA LEU A 170 0.03 8.14 -13.51
C LEU A 170 1.40 7.63 -13.97
N LYS A 171 2.02 8.33 -14.94
CA LYS A 171 3.34 8.00 -15.53
C LYS A 171 4.38 9.09 -15.25
N CYS A 172 4.56 9.45 -13.99
CA CYS A 172 5.46 10.54 -13.59
C CYS A 172 6.96 10.16 -13.63
N GLY A 173 7.29 8.94 -14.06
CA GLY A 173 8.66 8.43 -14.12
C GLY A 173 9.20 8.12 -12.74
N TRP A 174 8.35 7.61 -11.83
CA TRP A 174 8.73 7.11 -10.51
C TRP A 174 8.60 5.58 -10.50
N PRO A 175 9.64 4.87 -10.98
CA PRO A 175 9.57 3.42 -11.01
C PRO A 175 9.56 2.80 -9.62
N PRO A 176 8.89 1.65 -9.47
CA PRO A 176 8.17 0.93 -10.53
C PRO A 176 6.69 1.33 -10.71
N PHE A 177 6.11 2.07 -9.76
CA PHE A 177 4.66 2.23 -9.63
C PHE A 177 4.04 3.18 -10.67
N GLU A 178 4.82 4.17 -11.12
CA GLU A 178 4.34 5.27 -11.97
C GLU A 178 5.20 5.39 -13.23
N SER A 179 5.44 4.25 -13.90
CA SER A 179 6.31 4.16 -15.09
C SER A 179 5.59 3.79 -16.38
N ASP A 180 4.53 3.00 -16.29
CA ASP A 180 3.81 2.40 -17.41
C ASP A 180 2.41 1.95 -16.99
N ASP A 181 1.60 1.51 -17.96
CA ASP A 181 0.27 0.95 -17.71
C ASP A 181 0.31 -0.49 -17.20
N HIS A 182 1.42 -1.20 -17.45
CA HIS A 182 1.56 -2.62 -17.11
C HIS A 182 1.47 -2.82 -15.60
N PHE A 183 1.99 -1.89 -14.79
CA PHE A 183 1.83 -1.92 -13.34
C PHE A 183 0.37 -1.94 -12.90
N GLY A 184 -0.44 -0.98 -13.37
CA GLY A 184 -1.86 -0.85 -13.01
C GLY A 184 -2.68 -2.06 -13.45
N VAL A 185 -2.48 -2.51 -14.70
CA VAL A 185 -3.17 -3.68 -15.26
C VAL A 185 -2.83 -4.95 -14.48
N THR A 186 -1.55 -5.18 -14.20
CA THR A 186 -1.15 -6.40 -13.48
C THR A 186 -1.57 -6.35 -12.01
N LEU A 187 -1.57 -5.18 -11.36
CA LEU A 187 -2.10 -5.01 -10.01
C LEU A 187 -3.60 -5.35 -9.93
N ALA A 188 -4.39 -4.91 -10.91
CA ALA A 188 -5.80 -5.28 -11.02
C ALA A 188 -5.97 -6.80 -11.21
N ALA A 189 -5.13 -7.42 -12.03
CA ALA A 189 -5.11 -8.88 -12.21
C ALA A 189 -4.86 -9.62 -10.89
N ILE A 190 -3.83 -9.20 -10.13
CA ILE A 190 -3.49 -9.75 -8.81
C ILE A 190 -4.69 -9.63 -7.85
N ALA A 191 -5.33 -8.45 -7.80
CA ALA A 191 -6.45 -8.20 -6.89
C ALA A 191 -7.69 -9.02 -7.26
N VAL A 192 -8.08 -9.02 -8.54
CA VAL A 192 -9.27 -9.73 -9.04
C VAL A 192 -9.06 -11.24 -8.92
N GLY A 193 -7.88 -11.75 -9.23
CA GLY A 193 -7.52 -13.16 -9.04
C GLY A 193 -7.69 -13.64 -7.60
N ALA A 194 -7.47 -12.78 -6.60
CA ALA A 194 -7.65 -13.11 -5.19
C ALA A 194 -9.12 -13.19 -4.75
N THR A 195 -10.06 -12.67 -5.54
CA THR A 195 -11.49 -12.62 -5.17
C THR A 195 -12.18 -14.00 -5.27
N PRO A 196 -13.31 -14.20 -4.54
CA PRO A 196 -14.02 -15.46 -4.57
C PRO A 196 -14.57 -15.77 -5.98
N PRO A 197 -14.70 -17.05 -6.36
CA PRO A 197 -15.28 -17.43 -7.64
C PRO A 197 -16.66 -16.82 -7.91
N SER A 198 -17.47 -16.60 -6.86
CA SER A 198 -18.77 -15.95 -6.98
C SER A 198 -18.69 -14.52 -7.52
N TYR A 199 -17.66 -13.76 -7.13
CA TYR A 199 -17.43 -12.41 -7.67
C TYR A 199 -16.91 -12.48 -9.10
N ARG A 200 -15.89 -13.32 -9.37
CA ARG A 200 -15.29 -13.46 -10.71
C ARG A 200 -16.28 -13.94 -11.78
N ARG A 201 -17.37 -14.62 -11.38
CA ARG A 201 -18.43 -15.07 -12.29
C ARG A 201 -19.46 -14.00 -12.66
N THR A 202 -19.46 -12.84 -11.99
CA THR A 202 -20.35 -11.73 -12.38
C THR A 202 -20.02 -11.25 -13.79
N SER A 203 -21.04 -10.76 -14.54
CA SER A 203 -20.87 -10.32 -15.93
C SER A 203 -19.83 -9.21 -16.06
N THR A 204 -19.89 -8.20 -15.18
CA THR A 204 -18.93 -7.08 -15.15
C THR A 204 -17.50 -7.57 -14.90
N ALA A 205 -17.30 -8.47 -13.92
CA ALA A 205 -15.96 -8.98 -13.64
C ALA A 205 -15.42 -9.86 -14.78
N LYS A 206 -16.26 -10.71 -15.38
CA LYS A 206 -15.86 -11.54 -16.53
C LYS A 206 -15.40 -10.68 -17.71
N GLU A 207 -16.19 -9.68 -18.07
CA GLU A 207 -15.89 -8.83 -19.23
C GLU A 207 -14.63 -7.98 -18.99
N GLY A 208 -14.52 -7.32 -17.83
CA GLY A 208 -13.32 -6.54 -17.51
C GLY A 208 -12.07 -7.39 -17.41
N THR A 209 -12.19 -8.60 -16.85
CA THR A 209 -11.10 -9.59 -16.82
C THR A 209 -10.70 -10.03 -18.22
N ARG A 210 -11.65 -10.28 -19.12
CA ARG A 210 -11.37 -10.67 -20.51
C ARG A 210 -10.55 -9.59 -21.23
N ARG A 211 -10.94 -8.32 -21.10
CA ARG A 211 -10.20 -7.19 -21.69
C ARG A 211 -8.81 -7.05 -21.09
N LEU A 212 -8.70 -7.10 -19.76
CA LEU A 212 -7.43 -7.07 -19.04
C LEU A 212 -6.48 -8.17 -19.53
N LEU A 213 -6.97 -9.41 -19.67
CA LEU A 213 -6.15 -10.53 -20.14
C LEU A 213 -5.74 -10.35 -21.60
N SER A 214 -6.65 -9.86 -22.44
CA SER A 214 -6.35 -9.53 -23.85
C SER A 214 -5.26 -8.45 -23.93
N TRP A 215 -5.33 -7.44 -23.06
CA TRP A 215 -4.33 -6.39 -22.98
C TRP A 215 -2.95 -6.94 -22.61
N LEU A 216 -2.86 -7.77 -21.56
CA LEU A 216 -1.60 -8.38 -21.12
C LEU A 216 -1.00 -9.30 -22.20
N GLN A 217 -1.83 -9.98 -22.99
CA GLN A 217 -1.37 -10.78 -24.12
C GLN A 217 -0.81 -9.90 -25.25
N ALA A 218 -1.44 -8.77 -25.54
CA ALA A 218 -0.99 -7.82 -26.56
C ALA A 218 0.25 -7.00 -26.11
N HIS A 219 0.49 -6.89 -24.80
CA HIS A 219 1.58 -6.11 -24.20
C HIS A 219 2.47 -7.01 -23.34
N PRO A 220 3.28 -7.89 -23.95
CA PRO A 220 4.13 -8.82 -23.21
C PRO A 220 5.14 -8.08 -22.30
N PRO A 221 5.60 -8.73 -21.21
CA PRO A 221 6.44 -8.07 -20.24
C PRO A 221 7.80 -7.68 -20.83
N GLN A 222 8.17 -6.40 -20.70
CA GLN A 222 9.38 -5.81 -21.30
C GLN A 222 10.60 -5.82 -20.35
N ASN A 223 10.39 -6.09 -19.07
CA ASN A 223 11.43 -6.08 -18.05
C ASN A 223 11.10 -7.11 -16.96
N LEU A 224 12.06 -7.36 -16.06
CA LEU A 224 11.91 -8.38 -15.02
C LEU A 224 10.91 -8.00 -13.93
N HIS A 225 10.65 -6.70 -13.73
CA HIS A 225 9.58 -6.27 -12.84
C HIS A 225 8.20 -6.66 -13.37
N HIS A 226 7.95 -6.46 -14.66
CA HIS A 226 6.70 -6.89 -15.32
C HIS A 226 6.54 -8.41 -15.19
N LYS A 227 7.58 -9.18 -15.52
CA LYS A 227 7.60 -10.64 -15.36
C LYS A 227 7.29 -11.04 -13.91
N GLY A 228 7.93 -10.41 -12.93
CA GLY A 228 7.67 -10.66 -11.51
C GLY A 228 6.24 -10.35 -11.07
N MET A 229 5.66 -9.24 -11.52
CA MET A 229 4.26 -8.90 -11.23
C MET A 229 3.29 -9.91 -11.88
N MET A 230 3.58 -10.36 -13.10
CA MET A 230 2.77 -11.38 -13.78
C MET A 230 2.92 -12.76 -13.13
N LEU A 231 4.10 -13.13 -12.63
CA LEU A 231 4.28 -14.33 -11.80
C LEU A 231 3.38 -14.29 -10.56
N TRP A 232 3.27 -13.13 -9.92
CA TRP A 232 2.33 -12.96 -8.81
C TRP A 232 0.88 -13.08 -9.28
N ALA A 233 0.49 -12.43 -10.37
CA ALA A 233 -0.88 -12.55 -10.89
C ALA A 233 -1.26 -14.00 -11.26
N ALA A 234 -0.31 -14.74 -11.85
CA ALA A 234 -0.43 -16.14 -12.25
C ALA A 234 -0.59 -17.12 -11.07
N THR A 235 -0.48 -16.67 -9.81
CA THR A 235 -0.85 -17.53 -8.68
C THR A 235 -2.31 -17.92 -8.73
N SER A 236 -3.17 -16.98 -9.13
CA SER A 236 -4.63 -17.14 -9.10
C SER A 236 -5.28 -17.09 -10.49
N MET A 237 -4.58 -16.57 -11.49
CA MET A 237 -5.04 -16.45 -12.87
C MET A 237 -4.06 -17.16 -13.80
N LYS A 238 -4.24 -18.47 -13.99
CA LYS A 238 -3.30 -19.33 -14.74
C LYS A 238 -3.20 -18.95 -16.22
N ASP A 239 -4.22 -18.29 -16.76
CA ASP A 239 -4.25 -17.82 -18.15
C ASP A 239 -3.25 -16.68 -18.44
N ILE A 240 -2.64 -16.08 -17.41
CA ILE A 240 -1.63 -15.02 -17.57
C ILE A 240 -0.30 -15.57 -18.07
N ALA A 241 0.08 -16.77 -17.59
CA ALA A 241 1.33 -17.43 -17.95
C ALA A 241 1.22 -18.92 -17.64
N ASP A 242 1.51 -19.73 -18.65
CA ASP A 242 1.58 -21.19 -18.49
C ASP A 242 2.78 -21.62 -17.61
N ALA A 243 2.87 -22.92 -17.32
CA ALA A 243 3.91 -23.45 -16.45
C ALA A 243 5.32 -23.21 -17.01
N ALA A 244 5.52 -23.37 -18.33
CA ALA A 244 6.81 -23.19 -18.97
C ALA A 244 7.28 -21.73 -18.87
N THR A 245 6.39 -20.79 -19.18
CA THR A 245 6.62 -19.34 -19.08
C THR A 245 6.94 -18.93 -17.65
N ARG A 246 6.19 -19.46 -16.67
CA ARG A 246 6.45 -19.19 -15.25
C ARG A 246 7.83 -19.69 -14.80
N THR A 247 8.22 -20.88 -15.24
CA THR A 247 9.56 -21.44 -14.96
C THR A 247 10.65 -20.58 -15.59
N GLN A 248 10.49 -20.19 -16.86
CA GLN A 248 11.43 -19.31 -17.55
C GLN A 248 11.61 -17.98 -16.82
N TRP A 249 10.52 -17.25 -16.54
CA TRP A 249 10.60 -15.95 -15.86
C TRP A 249 11.18 -16.05 -14.46
N SER A 250 10.92 -17.15 -13.75
CA SER A 250 11.53 -17.40 -12.44
C SER A 250 13.03 -17.61 -12.56
N ALA A 251 13.49 -18.38 -13.56
CA ALA A 251 14.91 -18.60 -13.82
C ALA A 251 15.63 -17.30 -14.21
N GLU A 252 15.02 -16.45 -15.04
CA GLU A 252 15.59 -15.14 -15.39
C GLU A 252 15.72 -14.22 -14.16
N LEU A 253 14.70 -14.18 -13.29
CA LEU A 253 14.77 -13.42 -12.03
C LEU A 253 15.87 -13.96 -11.11
N LEU A 254 15.98 -15.28 -10.96
CA LEU A 254 17.03 -15.92 -10.17
C LEU A 254 18.43 -15.58 -10.71
N ALA A 255 18.62 -15.60 -12.03
CA ALA A 255 19.90 -15.29 -12.68
C ALA A 255 20.37 -13.84 -12.43
N MET A 256 19.46 -12.91 -12.12
CA MET A 256 19.81 -11.53 -11.79
C MET A 256 20.23 -11.29 -10.34
N GLN A 257 20.29 -12.33 -9.50
CA GLN A 257 20.86 -12.18 -8.17
C GLN A 257 22.35 -11.83 -8.25
N ARG A 258 22.77 -10.79 -7.55
CA ARG A 258 24.15 -10.34 -7.51
C ARG A 258 24.98 -11.17 -6.53
N GLU A 259 26.30 -11.06 -6.61
CA GLU A 259 27.24 -11.79 -5.75
C GLU A 259 27.01 -11.54 -4.26
N ASP A 260 26.59 -10.33 -3.89
CA ASP A 260 26.27 -9.96 -2.51
C ASP A 260 25.00 -10.64 -1.97
N GLY A 261 24.23 -11.30 -2.83
CA GLY A 261 22.97 -11.97 -2.51
C GLY A 261 21.73 -11.09 -2.71
N GLY A 262 21.89 -9.83 -3.07
CA GLY A 262 20.79 -8.92 -3.37
C GLY A 262 20.40 -8.88 -4.85
N TRP A 263 19.32 -8.15 -5.13
CA TRP A 263 18.92 -7.73 -6.47
C TRP A 263 18.92 -6.21 -6.54
N ARG A 264 18.92 -5.68 -7.76
CA ARG A 264 18.99 -4.24 -8.02
C ARG A 264 17.81 -3.77 -8.89
N LEU A 265 17.24 -2.64 -8.51
CA LEU A 265 16.04 -2.06 -9.12
C LEU A 265 16.27 -1.69 -10.58
N ALA A 266 17.45 -1.15 -10.89
CA ALA A 266 17.82 -0.84 -12.27
C ALA A 266 17.78 -2.10 -13.16
N ASP A 267 18.23 -3.25 -12.66
CA ASP A 267 18.18 -4.52 -13.40
C ASP A 267 16.75 -4.99 -13.62
N LEU A 268 15.88 -4.82 -12.62
CA LEU A 268 14.45 -5.12 -12.75
C LEU A 268 13.78 -4.27 -13.83
N GLY A 269 14.24 -3.03 -14.02
CA GLY A 269 13.79 -2.08 -15.02
C GLY A 269 14.58 -2.08 -16.33
N ALA A 270 15.25 -3.18 -16.68
CA ALA A 270 16.06 -3.31 -17.90
C ALA A 270 17.14 -2.20 -18.05
N GLY A 271 17.76 -1.79 -16.94
CA GLY A 271 18.79 -0.75 -16.87
C GLY A 271 18.27 0.69 -16.94
N THR A 272 16.98 0.89 -17.19
CA THR A 272 16.39 2.23 -17.41
C THR A 272 16.00 2.92 -16.10
N TRP A 273 15.77 2.16 -15.03
CA TRP A 273 15.35 2.69 -13.72
C TRP A 273 16.55 3.18 -12.91
N LYS A 274 17.17 4.23 -13.42
CA LYS A 274 18.30 4.93 -12.81
C LYS A 274 18.23 6.42 -13.13
N ARG A 275 18.98 7.23 -12.40
CA ARG A 275 19.02 8.67 -12.68
C ARG A 275 19.97 8.95 -13.85
N PRO A 276 19.83 10.10 -14.53
CA PRO A 276 20.67 10.43 -15.68
C PRO A 276 22.17 10.36 -15.40
N LYS A 277 22.59 10.76 -14.19
CA LYS A 277 24.01 10.79 -13.76
C LYS A 277 24.50 9.47 -13.14
N ASP A 278 23.64 8.45 -13.00
CA ASP A 278 24.05 7.17 -12.44
C ASP A 278 24.70 6.28 -13.50
N THR A 279 25.85 5.71 -13.17
CA THR A 279 26.50 4.63 -13.93
C THR A 279 25.90 3.30 -13.52
N LEU A 280 25.33 2.55 -14.45
CA LEU A 280 24.63 1.29 -14.14
C LEU A 280 25.55 0.29 -13.43
N ALA A 281 26.82 0.16 -13.84
CA ALA A 281 27.76 -0.78 -13.21
C ALA A 281 28.03 -0.49 -11.73
N GLU A 282 27.91 0.76 -11.30
CA GLU A 282 28.23 1.23 -9.94
C GLU A 282 27.05 1.14 -8.97
N LEU A 283 25.83 0.94 -9.48
CA LEU A 283 24.64 0.86 -8.64
C LEU A 283 24.63 -0.44 -7.82
N PRO A 284 24.42 -0.37 -6.49
CA PRO A 284 24.40 -1.56 -5.64
C PRO A 284 23.09 -2.33 -5.75
N SER A 285 23.04 -3.52 -5.15
CA SER A 285 21.78 -4.16 -4.78
C SER A 285 20.96 -3.23 -3.87
N ASP A 286 19.63 -3.33 -3.94
CA ASP A 286 18.73 -2.58 -3.08
C ASP A 286 17.59 -3.45 -2.53
N ALA A 287 16.97 -2.94 -1.47
CA ALA A 287 15.99 -3.70 -0.72
C ALA A 287 14.62 -3.80 -1.41
N TYR A 288 14.27 -2.87 -2.30
CA TYR A 288 13.03 -3.00 -3.06
C TYR A 288 13.15 -4.20 -3.97
N ALA A 289 14.20 -4.23 -4.81
CA ALA A 289 14.40 -5.29 -5.78
C ALA A 289 14.61 -6.64 -5.11
N THR A 290 15.42 -6.70 -4.04
CA THR A 290 15.67 -7.93 -3.29
C THR A 290 14.40 -8.49 -2.67
N ALA A 291 13.61 -7.65 -1.97
CA ALA A 291 12.38 -8.12 -1.34
C ALA A 291 11.29 -8.48 -2.35
N PHE A 292 11.18 -7.70 -3.44
CA PHE A 292 10.27 -8.00 -4.54
C PHE A 292 10.60 -9.35 -5.18
N ALA A 293 11.87 -9.58 -5.57
CA ALA A 293 12.32 -10.83 -6.18
C ALA A 293 12.00 -12.04 -5.30
N VAL A 294 12.37 -11.98 -4.01
CA VAL A 294 12.07 -13.07 -3.06
C VAL A 294 10.56 -13.33 -2.99
N LEU A 295 9.73 -12.28 -2.89
CA LEU A 295 8.28 -12.45 -2.83
C LEU A 295 7.72 -13.10 -4.08
N VAL A 296 8.04 -12.59 -5.28
CA VAL A 296 7.44 -13.08 -6.53
C VAL A 296 7.95 -14.48 -6.89
N LEU A 297 9.19 -14.82 -6.53
CA LEU A 297 9.69 -16.20 -6.64
C LEU A 297 8.95 -17.15 -5.70
N ARG A 298 8.64 -16.71 -4.47
CA ARG A 298 7.74 -17.47 -3.57
C ARG A 298 6.33 -17.63 -4.14
N LYS A 299 5.83 -16.63 -4.86
CA LYS A 299 4.54 -16.70 -5.57
C LYS A 299 4.60 -17.62 -6.79
N ALA A 300 5.79 -17.81 -7.37
CA ALA A 300 6.05 -18.76 -8.44
C ALA A 300 6.40 -20.17 -7.95
N ASP A 301 6.04 -20.51 -6.72
CA ASP A 301 6.24 -21.83 -6.11
C ASP A 301 7.72 -22.23 -5.87
N ILE A 302 8.68 -21.30 -5.99
CA ILE A 302 10.08 -21.54 -5.62
C ILE A 302 10.20 -21.74 -4.10
N PRO A 303 10.72 -22.87 -3.60
CA PRO A 303 10.75 -23.18 -2.17
C PRO A 303 11.50 -22.13 -1.33
N ALA A 304 11.05 -21.91 -0.09
CA ALA A 304 11.67 -20.92 0.81
C ALA A 304 13.13 -21.25 1.18
N ASN A 305 13.54 -22.52 1.10
CA ASN A 305 14.90 -22.99 1.32
C ASN A 305 15.75 -23.01 0.04
N HIS A 306 15.24 -22.52 -1.09
CA HIS A 306 16.03 -22.35 -2.30
C HIS A 306 17.21 -21.40 -2.02
N GLU A 307 18.43 -21.81 -2.40
CA GLU A 307 19.68 -21.14 -2.01
C GLU A 307 19.66 -19.62 -2.26
N GLN A 308 19.23 -19.22 -3.45
CA GLN A 308 19.15 -17.81 -3.83
C GLN A 308 18.13 -17.01 -3.01
N LEU A 309 17.00 -17.60 -2.60
CA LEU A 309 16.04 -16.95 -1.71
C LEU A 309 16.63 -16.79 -0.30
N VAL A 310 17.36 -17.80 0.20
CA VAL A 310 18.05 -17.74 1.48
C VAL A 310 19.08 -16.61 1.48
N ARG A 311 19.91 -16.51 0.43
CA ARG A 311 20.87 -15.42 0.25
C ARG A 311 20.19 -14.04 0.19
N GLY A 312 19.06 -13.93 -0.52
CA GLY A 312 18.27 -12.69 -0.55
C GLY A 312 17.72 -12.27 0.81
N LEU A 313 17.20 -13.21 1.58
CA LEU A 313 16.74 -12.95 2.94
C LEU A 313 17.91 -12.59 3.88
N GLN A 314 19.07 -13.22 3.73
CA GLN A 314 20.28 -12.86 4.49
C GLN A 314 20.75 -11.44 4.17
N TRP A 315 20.76 -11.06 2.89
CA TRP A 315 21.05 -9.69 2.45
C TRP A 315 20.07 -8.71 3.11
N LEU A 316 18.76 -8.98 3.08
CA LEU A 316 17.77 -8.14 3.76
C LEU A 316 18.01 -8.06 5.28
N ARG A 317 18.35 -9.16 5.95
CA ARG A 317 18.65 -9.13 7.39
C ARG A 317 19.85 -8.21 7.70
N LYS A 318 20.88 -8.24 6.86
CA LYS A 318 22.09 -7.40 6.98
C LYS A 318 21.81 -5.92 6.71
N GLU A 319 20.97 -5.61 5.74
CA GLU A 319 20.71 -4.24 5.27
C GLU A 319 19.58 -3.50 6.02
N GLN A 320 18.94 -4.15 7.00
CA GLN A 320 17.92 -3.49 7.82
C GLN A 320 18.53 -2.32 8.61
N ARG A 321 17.89 -1.15 8.55
CA ARG A 321 18.30 0.03 9.32
C ARG A 321 17.82 -0.03 10.77
N LYS A 322 18.41 0.76 11.68
CA LYS A 322 18.06 0.78 13.11
C LYS A 322 16.56 0.98 13.37
N SER A 323 15.90 1.83 12.58
CA SER A 323 14.45 2.07 12.63
C SER A 323 13.59 0.89 12.19
N GLY A 324 14.19 -0.17 11.60
CA GLY A 324 13.50 -1.33 11.06
C GLY A 324 13.17 -1.24 9.57
N ARG A 325 13.27 -0.06 8.96
CA ARG A 325 13.08 0.11 7.51
C ARG A 325 14.26 -0.48 6.72
N TRP A 326 14.03 -0.65 5.43
CA TRP A 326 15.11 -0.71 4.45
C TRP A 326 15.17 0.57 3.65
N TYR A 327 16.35 1.18 3.60
CA TYR A 327 16.59 2.33 2.75
C TYR A 327 16.73 1.89 1.29
N VAL A 328 16.06 2.61 0.40
CA VAL A 328 16.26 2.51 -1.04
C VAL A 328 16.40 3.92 -1.61
N ARG A 329 17.50 4.15 -2.31
CA ARG A 329 17.71 5.41 -3.01
C ARG A 329 16.76 5.49 -4.20
N SER A 330 16.20 6.67 -4.43
CA SER A 330 15.16 6.85 -5.44
C SER A 330 15.79 6.86 -6.83
N PRO A 331 15.28 6.09 -7.81
CA PRO A 331 15.81 6.04 -9.17
C PRO A 331 15.46 7.28 -10.01
N LYS A 332 14.64 8.21 -9.51
CA LYS A 332 14.23 9.42 -10.24
C LYS A 332 14.99 10.68 -9.81
N ARG A 333 15.08 10.93 -8.51
CA ARG A 333 15.82 12.06 -7.90
C ARG A 333 16.05 11.82 -6.40
N ASP A 334 17.08 12.45 -5.85
CA ASP A 334 17.30 12.50 -4.41
C ASP A 334 16.22 13.36 -3.72
N GLY A 335 15.80 12.96 -2.52
CA GLY A 335 14.70 13.61 -1.83
C GLY A 335 14.10 12.75 -0.71
N LYS A 336 12.80 12.47 -0.78
CA LYS A 336 12.08 11.76 0.29
C LYS A 336 12.30 10.24 0.31
N HIS A 337 12.76 9.67 -0.80
CA HIS A 337 13.05 8.23 -0.94
C HIS A 337 11.88 7.32 -0.51
N PHE A 338 10.64 7.68 -0.88
CA PHE A 338 9.42 6.94 -0.49
C PHE A 338 9.39 5.48 -0.96
N ILE A 339 10.20 5.12 -1.97
CA ILE A 339 10.43 3.73 -2.34
C ILE A 339 10.96 2.86 -1.17
N SER A 340 11.59 3.47 -0.15
CA SER A 340 11.96 2.80 1.11
C SER A 340 10.74 2.27 1.89
N HIS A 341 9.58 2.93 1.77
CA HIS A 341 8.33 2.47 2.38
C HIS A 341 7.87 1.19 1.68
N ALA A 342 7.81 1.21 0.35
CA ALA A 342 7.47 0.04 -0.45
C ALA A 342 8.47 -1.11 -0.24
N ALA A 343 9.77 -0.83 -0.22
CA ALA A 343 10.81 -1.82 0.04
C ALA A 343 10.60 -2.50 1.39
N THR A 344 10.23 -1.74 2.43
CA THR A 344 9.96 -2.31 3.75
C THR A 344 8.69 -3.15 3.77
N MET A 345 7.64 -2.75 3.06
CA MET A 345 6.40 -3.53 2.93
C MET A 345 6.60 -4.83 2.16
N PHE A 346 7.34 -4.78 1.04
CA PHE A 346 7.78 -5.99 0.32
C PHE A 346 8.67 -6.85 1.20
N GLY A 347 9.59 -6.27 1.97
CA GLY A 347 10.44 -6.99 2.92
C GLY A 347 9.62 -7.78 3.93
N VAL A 348 8.64 -7.14 4.56
CA VAL A 348 7.69 -7.80 5.47
C VAL A 348 6.99 -8.97 4.77
N MET A 349 6.43 -8.77 3.58
CA MET A 349 5.75 -9.84 2.84
C MET A 349 6.70 -10.97 2.45
N ALA A 350 7.93 -10.68 2.04
CA ALA A 350 8.94 -11.67 1.66
C ALA A 350 9.31 -12.57 2.85
N PHE A 351 9.62 -11.98 4.01
CA PHE A 351 9.89 -12.74 5.23
C PHE A 351 8.70 -13.61 5.63
N ARG A 352 7.48 -13.07 5.59
CA ARG A 352 6.25 -13.83 5.89
C ARG A 352 6.00 -14.97 4.89
N ALA A 353 6.23 -14.75 3.60
CA ALA A 353 6.11 -15.77 2.56
C ALA A 353 7.15 -16.90 2.68
N CYS A 354 8.24 -16.65 3.38
CA CYS A 354 9.30 -17.61 3.70
C CYS A 354 9.21 -18.19 5.12
N GLY A 355 8.11 -17.96 5.84
CA GLY A 355 7.82 -18.62 7.13
C GLY A 355 8.33 -17.89 8.37
N GLU A 356 8.91 -16.69 8.24
CA GLU A 356 9.36 -15.88 9.37
C GLU A 356 8.16 -15.47 10.27
N ARG A 357 8.35 -15.55 11.58
CA ARG A 357 7.33 -15.21 12.60
C ARG A 357 7.74 -13.94 13.36
N LEU A 358 6.77 -13.31 14.04
CA LEU A 358 6.94 -12.04 14.77
C LEU A 358 7.43 -12.21 16.20
#